data_AF-A0A829F6D5-F1
#
_entry.id   AF-A0A829F6D5-F1
#
_cell.length_a   1.000
_cell.length_b   1.000
_cell.length_c   1.000
_cell.angle_alpha   90.00
_cell.angle_beta   90.00
_cell.angle_gamma   90.00
#
_symmetry.space_group_name_H-M   'P 1'
#
loop_
_entity.id
_entity.type
_entity.pdbx_description
1 polymer ?
#
loop_
_entity_poly.entity_id
_entity_poly.type
_entity_poly.pdbx_seq_one_letter_code
_entity_poly.pdbx_strand_id
1 'polypeptide(L)' 'MDETYIKIKGRWHYLYRAIDADGLTLDIWLRKKRDTQA' A
#
# COMPACT_ATOMS: atom_id res chain seq x y z
N MET A 1 -8.01 -1.65 -5.56
CA MET A 1 -6.82 -1.10 -4.89
C MET A 1 -6.94 -1.40 -3.42
N ASP A 2 -5.93 -2.04 -2.85
CA ASP A 2 -5.88 -2.42 -1.44
C ASP A 2 -4.89 -1.52 -0.69
N GLU A 3 -5.24 -1.05 0.51
CA GLU A 3 -4.34 -0.29 1.41
C GLU A 3 -4.11 -1.13 2.67
N THR A 4 -2.85 -1.48 2.93
CA THR A 4 -2.45 -2.21 4.13
C THR A 4 -1.21 -1.59 4.77
N TYR A 5 -0.85 -2.03 5.98
CA TYR A 5 0.21 -1.44 6.79
C TYR A 5 1.33 -2.45 6.98
N ILE A 6 2.57 -2.04 6.69
CA ILE A 6 3.75 -2.88 6.92
C ILE A 6 4.78 -2.17 7.79
N LYS A 7 5.49 -2.95 8.61
CA LYS A 7 6.53 -2.43 9.52
C LYS A 7 7.91 -2.64 8.90
N ILE A 8 8.59 -1.54 8.58
CA ILE A 8 9.96 -1.56 8.03
C ILE A 8 10.88 -0.86 9.02
N LYS A 9 11.90 -1.56 9.52
CA LYS A 9 12.85 -1.05 10.52
C LYS A 9 12.16 -0.39 11.73
N GLY A 10 11.10 -1.02 12.23
CA GLY A 10 10.37 -0.55 13.40
C GLY A 10 9.32 0.55 13.13
N ARG A 11 9.22 1.07 11.90
CA ARG A 11 8.29 2.16 11.55
C ARG A 11 7.17 1.65 10.62
N TRP A 12 5.95 2.11 10.87
CA TRP A 12 4.79 1.79 10.04
C TRP A 12 4.83 2.58 8.72
N HIS A 13 4.50 1.88 7.64
CA HIS A 13 4.38 2.43 6.29
C HIS A 13 3.08 1.94 5.66
N TYR A 14 2.54 2.77 4.78
CA TYR A 14 1.35 2.50 3.99
C TYR A 14 1.76 1.79 2.71
N LEU A 15 1.20 0.61 2.50
CA LEU A 15 1.39 -0.19 1.30
C LEU A 15 0.10 -0.17 0.50
N TYR A 16 0.17 0.39 -0.70
CA TYR A 16 -0.89 0.38 -1.68
C TYR A 16 -0.60 -0.70 -2.71
N ARG A 17 -1.60 -1.52 -3.03
CA ARG A 17 -1.48 -2.56 -4.05
C ARG A 17 -2.57 -2.40 -5.10
N ALA A 18 -2.16 -2.35 -6.37
CA ALA A 18 -3.05 -2.52 -7.50
C ALA A 18 -3.18 -4.02 -7.76
N ILE A 19 -4.42 -4.51 -7.74
CA ILE A 19 -4.74 -5.92 -7.95
C ILE A 19 -5.80 -5.94 -9.06
N ASP A 20 -5.65 -6.85 -10.02
CA ASP A 20 -6.65 -7.07 -11.06
C ASP A 20 -7.83 -7.92 -10.56
N ALA A 21 -8.77 -8.22 -11.46
CA ALA A 21 -9.95 -9.02 -11.14
C ALA A 21 -9.62 -10.49 -10.81
N ASP A 22 -8.50 -11.01 -11.32
CA ASP A 22 -8.04 -12.38 -11.11
C ASP A 22 -7.17 -12.52 -9.84
N GLY A 23 -6.95 -11.41 -9.12
CA GLY A 23 -6.16 -11.39 -7.89
C GLY A 23 -4.66 -11.23 -8.12
N LEU A 24 -4.21 -10.97 -9.35
CA LEU A 24 -2.80 -10.73 -9.65
C LEU A 24 -2.42 -9.31 -9.23
N THR A 25 -1.27 -9.20 -8.58
CA THR A 25 -0.72 -7.90 -8.17
C THR A 25 -0.05 -7.26 -9.38
N LEU A 26 -0.61 -6.13 -9.82
CA LEU A 26 -0.14 -5.36 -10.96
C LEU A 26 0.97 -4.37 -10.55
N ASP A 27 0.79 -3.71 -9.41
CA ASP A 27 1.70 -2.67 -8.94
C ASP A 27 1.65 -2.50 -7.42
N ILE A 28 2.74 -2.00 -6.85
CA ILE A 28 2.91 -1.80 -5.42
C ILE A 28 3.52 -0.42 -5.16
N TRP A 29 2.87 0.37 -4.31
CA TRP A 29 3.38 1.66 -3.90
C TRP A 29 3.51 1.78 -2.38
N LEU A 30 4.68 2.19 -1.90
CA LEU A 30 4.98 2.34 -0.48
C LEU A 30 5.12 3.81 -0.11
N ARG A 31 4.37 4.27 0.90
CA ARG A 31 4.47 5.63 1.45
C ARG A 31 4.69 5.62 2.96
N LYS A 32 5.46 6.61 3.44
CA LYS A 32 5.71 6.84 4.88
C LYS A 32 4.54 7.55 5.59
N LYS A 33 3.73 8.30 4.84
CA LYS A 33 2.57 9.03 5.35
C LYS A 33 1.35 8.63 4.51
N ARG A 34 0.18 8.59 5.13
CA ARG A 34 -1.10 8.40 4.42
C ARG A 34 -1.34 9.59 3.51
N ASP A 35 -1.85 9.36 2.31
CA ASP A 35 -2.48 10.46 1.58
C ASP A 35 -3.73 10.89 2.34
N THR A 36 -3.77 12.16 2.73
CA THR A 36 -5.00 12.81 3.12
C THR A 36 -5.72 13.15 1.82
N GLN A 37 -6.66 12.31 1.36
CA GLN A 37 -7.66 12.78 0.41
C GLN A 37 -8.50 13.82 1.15
N ALA A 38 -8.38 15.07 0.72
CA ALA A 38 -9.21 16.21 1.15
C ALA A 38 -10.46 16.31 0.26
#